data_AF-A0A6N9SLP9-F1
#
_entry.id   AF-A0A6N9SLP9-F1
#
_cell.length_a   1.000
_cell.length_b   1.000
_cell.length_c   1.000
_cell.angle_alpha   90.00
_cell.angle_beta   90.00
_cell.angle_gamma   90.00
#
_symmetry.space_group_name_H-M   'P 1'
#
loop_
_entity.id
_entity.type
_entity.pdbx_description
1 polymer ?
#
loop_
_entity_poly.entity_id
_entity_poly.type
_entity_poly.pdbx_seq_one_letter_code
_entity_poly.pdbx_strand_id
1 'polypeptide(L)'
;GAHKVDGNQFEALPAEVRQDMQQRIDAARRMFAEKVAMYTGLSVDAVTGTEAAVFEGQSGIEAGLADELINASDAISVMATALNSNVRGGTMPQLTATEAAVQENQRVMGILTCQEAKGREQLATMLAG
;
A
#
# COMPACT_ATOMS: atom_id res chain seq x y z
N GLY A 1 -27.94 -27.22 -28.55
CA GLY A 1 -26.64 -27.42 -29.21
C GLY A 1 -26.00 -28.68 -28.66
N ALA A 2 -25.04 -29.26 -29.38
CA ALA A 2 -24.36 -30.50 -29.00
C ALA A 2 -23.78 -30.45 -27.57
N HIS A 3 -23.17 -29.31 -27.20
CA HIS A 3 -22.54 -29.09 -25.90
C HIS A 3 -23.49 -28.70 -24.75
N LYS A 4 -24.82 -28.77 -24.95
CA LYS A 4 -25.80 -28.29 -23.94
C LYS A 4 -25.83 -29.17 -22.69
N VAL A 5 -25.52 -30.46 -22.85
CA VAL A 5 -25.55 -31.47 -21.79
C VAL A 5 -24.15 -31.85 -21.31
N ASP A 6 -23.13 -31.09 -21.72
CA ASP A 6 -21.75 -31.29 -21.29
C ASP A 6 -21.63 -31.09 -19.77
N GLY A 7 -21.01 -32.04 -19.08
CA GLY A 7 -20.89 -32.00 -17.62
C GLY A 7 -22.14 -32.41 -16.86
N ASN A 8 -23.08 -33.11 -17.49
CA ASN A 8 -24.22 -33.70 -16.79
C ASN A 8 -23.76 -34.79 -15.78
N GLN A 9 -24.57 -35.01 -14.75
CA GLN A 9 -24.25 -35.93 -13.65
C GLN A 9 -24.57 -37.41 -13.93
N PHE A 10 -25.21 -37.72 -15.07
CA PHE A 10 -25.80 -39.04 -15.34
C PHE A 10 -24.89 -39.95 -16.17
N GLU A 11 -23.86 -39.40 -16.80
CA GLU A 11 -22.86 -40.16 -17.55
C GLU A 11 -21.45 -39.64 -17.29
N ALA A 12 -20.45 -40.49 -17.57
CA ALA A 12 -19.06 -40.09 -17.43
C ALA A 12 -18.71 -38.98 -18.45
N LEU A 13 -17.89 -38.03 -18.03
CA LEU A 13 -17.51 -36.90 -18.87
C LEU A 13 -16.74 -37.38 -20.12
N PRO A 14 -17.25 -37.11 -21.34
CA PRO A 14 -16.57 -37.47 -22.58
C PRO A 14 -15.16 -36.86 -22.62
N ALA A 15 -14.21 -37.57 -23.25
CA ALA A 15 -12.80 -37.18 -23.23
C ALA A 15 -12.56 -35.78 -23.84
N GLU A 16 -13.24 -35.47 -24.93
CA GLU A 16 -13.25 -34.16 -25.59
C GLU A 16 -13.71 -33.04 -24.64
N VAL A 17 -14.87 -33.23 -24.00
CA VAL A 17 -15.45 -32.26 -23.07
C VAL A 17 -14.55 -32.06 -21.85
N ARG A 18 -14.00 -33.15 -21.31
CA ARG A 18 -13.03 -33.09 -20.20
C ARG A 18 -11.80 -32.28 -20.61
N GLN A 19 -11.28 -32.49 -21.81
CA GLN A 19 -10.10 -31.76 -22.29
C GLN A 19 -10.38 -30.27 -22.44
N ASP A 20 -11.53 -29.87 -23.00
CA ASP A 20 -11.94 -28.47 -23.08
C ASP A 20 -12.06 -27.83 -21.68
N MET A 21 -12.78 -28.49 -20.78
CA MET A 21 -12.94 -28.01 -19.40
C MET A 21 -11.60 -27.90 -18.68
N GLN A 22 -10.71 -28.89 -18.85
CA GLN A 22 -9.39 -28.89 -18.24
C GLN A 22 -8.55 -27.71 -18.75
N GLN A 23 -8.53 -27.45 -20.07
CA GLN A 23 -7.81 -26.32 -20.64
C GLN A 23 -8.29 -24.98 -20.08
N ARG A 24 -9.61 -24.83 -19.90
CA ARG A 24 -10.21 -23.61 -19.33
C ARG A 24 -9.86 -23.43 -17.87
N ILE A 25 -9.87 -24.50 -17.08
CA ILE A 25 -9.47 -24.48 -15.66
C ILE A 25 -7.98 -24.16 -15.55
N ASP A 26 -7.13 -24.79 -16.34
CA ASP A 26 -5.69 -24.57 -16.34
C ASP A 26 -5.34 -23.13 -16.72
N ALA A 27 -6.04 -22.57 -17.71
CA ALA A 27 -5.91 -21.17 -18.09
C ALA A 27 -6.31 -20.21 -16.95
N ALA A 28 -7.43 -20.48 -16.27
CA ALA A 28 -7.86 -19.69 -15.12
C ALA A 28 -6.88 -19.80 -13.95
N ARG A 29 -6.36 -21.01 -13.66
CA ARG A 29 -5.35 -21.26 -12.62
C ARG A 29 -4.06 -20.49 -12.90
N ARG A 30 -3.60 -20.49 -14.15
CA ARG A 30 -2.43 -19.73 -14.57
C ARG A 30 -2.64 -18.23 -14.38
N MET A 31 -3.77 -17.70 -14.86
CA MET A 31 -4.10 -16.28 -14.72
C MET A 31 -4.14 -15.84 -13.25
N PHE A 32 -4.73 -16.67 -12.38
CA PHE A 32 -4.73 -16.42 -10.94
C PHE A 32 -3.30 -16.35 -10.38
N ALA A 33 -2.47 -17.35 -10.68
CA ALA A 33 -1.11 -17.41 -10.16
C ALA A 33 -0.23 -16.24 -10.65
N GLU A 34 -0.36 -15.85 -11.92
CA GLU A 34 0.31 -14.67 -12.48
C GLU A 34 -0.09 -13.38 -11.76
N LYS A 35 -1.39 -13.22 -11.45
CA LYS A 35 -1.88 -12.04 -10.74
C LYS A 35 -1.38 -11.98 -9.30
N VAL A 36 -1.42 -13.10 -8.58
CA VAL A 36 -0.88 -13.14 -7.21
C VAL A 36 0.61 -12.81 -7.23
N ALA A 37 1.40 -13.49 -8.07
CA ALA A 37 2.83 -13.25 -8.22
C ALA A 37 3.17 -11.77 -8.50
N MET A 38 2.39 -11.12 -9.37
CA MET A 38 2.56 -9.71 -9.71
C MET A 38 2.43 -8.76 -8.51
N TYR A 39 1.57 -9.08 -7.53
CA TYR A 39 1.25 -8.17 -6.42
C TYR A 39 1.88 -8.57 -5.09
N THR A 40 2.30 -9.83 -4.91
CA THR A 40 2.96 -10.30 -3.68
C THR A 40 4.47 -10.39 -3.81
N GLY A 41 5.02 -10.32 -5.03
CA GLY A 41 6.45 -10.51 -5.28
C GLY A 41 6.91 -11.98 -5.26
N LEU A 42 5.98 -12.93 -5.09
CA LEU A 42 6.22 -14.36 -5.23
C LEU A 42 6.42 -14.75 -6.71
N SER A 43 7.07 -15.89 -6.95
CA SER A 43 7.08 -16.50 -8.29
C SER A 43 5.76 -17.22 -8.57
N VAL A 44 5.41 -17.40 -9.85
CA VAL A 44 4.24 -18.18 -10.26
C VAL A 44 4.33 -19.62 -9.75
N ASP A 45 5.53 -20.20 -9.72
CA ASP A 45 5.76 -21.55 -9.18
C ASP A 45 5.51 -21.62 -7.67
N ALA A 46 5.91 -20.59 -6.91
CA ALA A 46 5.62 -20.53 -5.48
C ALA A 46 4.11 -20.45 -5.22
N VAL A 47 3.39 -19.62 -5.99
CA VAL A 47 1.91 -19.52 -5.86
C VAL A 47 1.23 -20.83 -6.25
N THR A 48 1.64 -21.45 -7.35
CA THR A 48 1.04 -22.73 -7.77
C THR A 48 1.42 -23.91 -6.89
N GLY A 49 2.58 -23.85 -6.23
CA GLY A 49 3.06 -24.83 -5.24
C GLY A 49 2.31 -24.80 -3.91
N THR A 50 1.43 -23.82 -3.69
CA THR A 50 0.53 -23.81 -2.52
C THR A 50 -0.55 -24.90 -2.57
N GLU A 51 -0.71 -25.56 -3.72
CA GLU A 51 -1.68 -26.66 -3.92
C GLU A 51 -3.12 -26.33 -3.48
N ALA A 52 -3.52 -25.05 -3.58
CA ALA A 52 -4.82 -24.55 -3.13
C ALA A 52 -5.10 -24.77 -1.63
N ALA A 53 -4.03 -24.88 -0.82
CA ALA A 53 -4.13 -24.91 0.63
C ALA A 53 -4.68 -23.58 1.19
N VAL A 54 -5.24 -23.67 2.40
CA VAL A 54 -5.74 -22.51 3.15
C VAL A 54 -4.69 -22.08 4.16
N PHE A 55 -4.40 -20.77 4.19
CA PHE A 55 -3.45 -20.16 5.11
C PHE A 55 -4.16 -19.16 6.01
N GLU A 56 -3.92 -19.25 7.31
CA GLU A 56 -4.51 -18.40 8.33
C GLU A 56 -3.43 -17.70 9.16
N GLY A 57 -3.66 -16.42 9.47
CA GLY A 57 -2.78 -15.61 10.32
C GLY A 57 -1.32 -15.69 9.91
N GLN A 58 -0.47 -16.17 10.84
CA GLN A 58 0.97 -16.23 10.67
C GLN A 58 1.41 -17.07 9.45
N SER A 59 0.70 -18.16 9.15
CA SER A 59 1.03 -19.03 8.01
C SER A 59 0.88 -18.31 6.66
N GLY A 60 -0.02 -17.32 6.57
CA GLY A 60 -0.16 -16.48 5.38
C GLY A 60 1.03 -15.55 5.17
N ILE A 61 1.63 -15.08 6.26
CA ILE A 61 2.84 -14.24 6.23
C ILE A 61 4.05 -15.08 5.85
N GLU A 62 4.20 -16.26 6.44
CA GLU A 62 5.29 -17.19 6.12
C GLU A 62 5.25 -17.66 4.66
N ALA A 63 4.05 -17.82 4.11
CA ALA A 63 3.84 -18.13 2.69
C ALA A 63 4.09 -16.92 1.75
N GLY A 64 4.33 -15.72 2.29
CA GLY A 64 4.49 -14.49 1.52
C GLY A 64 3.20 -14.00 0.85
N LEU A 65 2.04 -14.45 1.34
CA LEU A 65 0.72 -14.05 0.85
C LEU A 65 0.16 -12.85 1.63
N ALA A 66 0.71 -12.54 2.80
CA ALA A 66 0.32 -11.41 3.64
C ALA A 66 1.56 -10.71 4.23
N ASP A 67 1.44 -9.41 4.49
CA ASP A 67 2.53 -8.59 5.02
C ASP A 67 2.59 -8.59 6.55
N GLU A 68 1.43 -8.50 7.22
CA GLU A 68 1.35 -8.34 8.69
C GLU A 68 0.03 -8.90 9.27
N LEU A 69 0.07 -9.28 10.56
CA LEU A 69 -1.09 -9.71 11.34
C LEU A 69 -1.41 -8.65 12.40
N ILE A 70 -2.59 -8.02 12.29
CA ILE A 70 -2.99 -6.90 13.14
C ILE A 70 -4.40 -7.13 13.67
N ASN A 71 -4.69 -6.62 14.87
CA ASN A 71 -6.06 -6.56 15.38
C ASN A 71 -6.89 -5.57 14.56
N ALA A 72 -8.15 -5.92 14.28
CA ALA A 72 -9.09 -5.04 13.60
C ALA A 72 -9.28 -3.67 14.30
N SER A 73 -9.16 -3.59 15.63
CA SER A 73 -9.21 -2.32 16.37
C SER A 73 -8.08 -1.36 15.99
N ASP A 74 -6.93 -1.91 15.65
CA ASP A 74 -5.69 -1.15 15.45
C ASP A 74 -5.42 -0.91 13.96
N ALA A 75 -6.10 -1.66 13.07
CA ALA A 75 -5.90 -1.61 11.62
C ALA A 75 -6.09 -0.20 11.02
N ILE A 76 -7.06 0.58 11.50
CA ILE A 76 -7.30 1.95 11.01
C ILE A 76 -6.12 2.85 11.37
N SER A 77 -5.60 2.74 12.60
CA SER A 77 -4.46 3.54 13.07
C SER A 77 -3.17 3.18 12.31
N VAL A 78 -2.96 1.89 12.02
CA VAL A 78 -1.82 1.44 11.21
C VAL A 78 -1.93 1.97 9.78
N MET A 79 -3.11 1.85 9.15
CA MET A 79 -3.34 2.38 7.81
C MET A 79 -3.15 3.90 7.75
N ALA A 80 -3.68 4.64 8.73
CA ALA A 80 -3.52 6.10 8.80
C ALA A 80 -2.04 6.49 8.91
N THR A 81 -1.25 5.77 9.72
CA THR A 81 0.20 5.98 9.83
C THR A 81 0.90 5.75 8.51
N ALA A 82 0.60 4.64 7.82
CA ALA A 82 1.19 4.32 6.52
C ALA A 82 0.87 5.39 5.47
N LEU A 83 -0.37 5.87 5.39
CA LEU A 83 -0.78 6.93 4.45
C LEU A 83 -0.09 8.27 4.76
N ASN A 84 0.02 8.64 6.02
CA ASN A 84 0.64 9.90 6.44
C ASN A 84 2.17 9.91 6.29
N SER A 85 2.81 8.74 6.15
CA SER A 85 4.25 8.66 5.91
C SER A 85 4.67 9.05 4.48
N ASN A 86 3.74 9.05 3.51
CA ASN A 86 3.97 9.45 2.12
C ASN A 86 3.87 10.97 1.90
N VAL A 87 4.59 11.74 2.71
CA VAL A 87 4.66 13.21 2.62
C VAL A 87 5.44 13.63 1.36
N ARG A 88 4.76 13.78 0.22
CA ARG A 88 5.31 14.32 -1.04
C ARG A 88 5.37 15.86 -1.12
N GLY A 89 5.37 16.54 0.01
CA GLY A 89 5.65 17.97 0.12
C GLY A 89 6.31 18.20 1.47
N GLY A 90 7.55 18.66 1.47
CA GLY A 90 8.50 18.57 2.60
C GLY A 90 7.89 18.67 4.00
N THR A 91 8.45 17.89 4.93
CA THR A 91 8.04 17.82 6.33
C THR A 91 7.92 19.22 6.94
N MET A 92 6.73 19.79 6.93
CA MET A 92 6.42 20.90 7.81
C MET A 92 6.28 20.29 9.21
N PRO A 93 7.14 20.65 10.17
CA PRO A 93 6.95 20.24 11.55
C PRO A 93 5.56 20.69 11.99
N GLN A 94 4.78 19.78 12.57
CA GLN A 94 3.50 20.13 13.14
C GLN A 94 3.77 20.86 14.47
N LEU A 95 3.99 22.17 14.38
CA LEU A 95 4.26 23.01 15.53
C LEU A 95 2.98 23.22 16.31
N THR A 96 3.06 23.10 17.65
CA THR A 96 2.03 23.65 18.52
C THR A 96 1.96 25.17 18.32
N ALA A 97 0.83 25.79 18.65
CA ALA A 97 0.67 27.24 18.53
C ALA A 97 1.78 28.03 19.26
N THR A 98 2.29 27.48 20.37
CA THR A 98 3.40 28.05 21.13
C THR A 98 4.73 27.95 20.39
N GLU A 99 5.02 26.79 19.78
CA GLU A 99 6.26 26.60 19.02
C GLU A 99 6.26 27.41 17.71
N ALA A 100 5.10 27.57 17.08
CA ALA A 100 4.93 28.42 15.91
C ALA A 100 5.20 29.90 16.24
N ALA A 101 4.70 30.38 17.38
CA ALA A 101 4.97 31.75 17.84
C ALA A 101 6.46 31.98 18.16
N VAL A 102 7.12 30.99 18.78
CA VAL A 102 8.57 31.06 19.05
C VAL A 102 9.38 31.07 17.75
N GLN A 103 9.03 30.24 16.78
CA GLN A 103 9.71 30.19 15.49
C GLN A 103 9.56 31.50 14.71
N GLU A 104 8.36 32.11 14.71
CA GLU A 104 8.16 33.39 14.04
C GLU A 104 8.94 34.52 14.72
N ASN A 105 8.96 34.56 16.07
CA ASN A 105 9.80 35.50 16.81
C ASN A 105 11.30 35.31 16.49
N GLN A 106 11.77 34.08 16.37
CA GLN A 106 13.16 33.79 15.96
C GLN A 106 13.44 34.26 14.53
N ARG A 107 12.50 34.06 13.59
CA ARG A 107 12.61 34.55 12.21
C ARG A 107 12.71 36.07 12.17
N VAL A 108 11.86 36.76 12.93
CA VAL A 108 11.85 38.22 13.07
C VAL A 108 13.19 38.73 13.63
N MET A 109 13.69 38.12 14.71
CA MET A 109 14.98 38.49 15.29
C MET A 109 16.17 38.22 14.35
N GLY A 110 16.07 37.19 13.51
CA GLY A 110 17.05 36.91 12.46
C GLY A 110 17.16 38.05 11.44
N ILE A 111 16.01 38.56 10.96
CA ILE A 111 15.97 39.67 9.99
C ILE A 111 16.59 40.95 10.55
N LEU A 112 16.38 41.21 11.85
CA LEU A 112 16.95 42.37 12.54
C LEU A 112 18.48 42.31 12.65
N THR A 113 19.08 41.12 12.59
CA THR A 113 20.53 40.91 12.74
C THR A 113 21.25 40.64 11.40
N CYS A 114 20.52 40.57 10.29
CA CYS A 114 21.08 40.41 8.95
C CYS A 114 21.98 41.60 8.55
N GLN A 115 23.07 41.31 7.84
CA GLN A 115 24.03 42.33 7.39
C GLN A 115 23.37 43.37 6.46
N GLU A 116 22.34 42.98 5.69
CA GLU A 116 21.58 43.90 4.83
C GLU A 116 20.71 44.91 5.61
N ALA A 117 20.43 44.67 6.89
CA ALA A 117 19.67 45.60 7.74
C ALA A 117 20.53 46.74 8.31
N LYS A 118 21.88 46.67 8.21
CA LYS A 118 22.80 47.68 8.74
C LYS A 118 22.56 49.05 8.10
N GLY A 119 22.29 50.06 8.94
CA GLY A 119 21.96 51.42 8.50
C GLY A 119 20.50 51.65 8.09
N ARG A 120 19.65 50.62 8.14
CA ARG A 120 18.18 50.70 7.96
C ARG A 120 17.41 50.01 9.08
N GLU A 121 18.05 49.89 10.26
CA GLU A 121 17.53 49.16 11.42
C GLU A 121 16.13 49.64 11.85
N GLN A 122 15.87 50.94 11.77
CA GLN A 122 14.56 51.53 12.10
C GLN A 122 13.45 51.06 11.14
N LEU A 123 13.74 50.90 9.85
CA LEU A 123 12.78 50.39 8.85
C LEU A 123 12.60 48.87 8.99
N ALA A 124 13.68 48.14 9.28
CA ALA A 124 13.61 46.69 9.56
C ALA A 124 12.76 46.39 10.81
N THR A 125 12.86 47.22 11.84
CA THR A 125 12.03 47.12 13.05
C THR A 125 10.55 47.38 12.77
N MET A 126 10.23 48.31 11.87
CA MET A 126 8.84 48.62 11.48
C MET A 126 8.19 47.54 10.63
N LEU A 127 8.95 46.83 9.79
CA LEU A 127 8.46 45.74 8.93
C LEU A 127 8.35 44.40 9.67
N ALA A 128 8.96 44.30 10.86
CA ALA A 128 9.04 43.12 11.69
C ALA A 128 7.94 43.02 12.77
N GLY A 129 7.24 44.11 13.04
CA GLY A 129 6.09 44.17 13.98
C GLY A 129 4.77 44.18 13.25
#